data_AF-A0A7Y3GFC4-F1
#
_entry.id   AF-A0A7Y3GFC4-F1
#
_cell.length_a   1.000
_cell.length_b   1.000
_cell.length_c   1.000
_cell.angle_alpha   90.00
_cell.angle_beta   90.00
_cell.angle_gamma   90.00
#
_symmetry.space_group_name_H-M   'P 1'
#
loop_
_entity.id
_entity.type
_entity.pdbx_description
1 polymer ?
#
loop_
_entity_poly.entity_id
_entity_poly.type
_entity_poly.pdbx_seq_one_letter_code
_entity_poly.pdbx_strand_id
1 'polypeptide(L)' 'MSDREQKRTERRESETEEVVEETTEAGQEVTERIDDLLDEIDSVLEENAEEFVKNYVQKGGE' A
#
# COMPACT_ATOMS: atom_id res chain seq x y z
N MET A 1 26.25 38.32 -10.14
CA MET A 1 26.66 36.92 -9.85
C MET A 1 25.63 36.26 -8.93
N SER A 2 25.05 36.99 -7.97
CA SER A 2 24.03 36.51 -7.02
C SER A 2 22.69 36.05 -7.62
N ASP A 3 22.16 36.71 -8.67
CA ASP A 3 20.86 36.32 -9.27
C ASP A 3 20.88 34.92 -9.91
N ARG A 4 22.04 34.49 -10.41
CA ARG A 4 22.20 33.18 -11.06
C ARG A 4 22.32 32.05 -10.02
N GLU A 5 22.81 32.34 -8.82
CA GLU A 5 22.82 31.39 -7.70
C GLU A 5 21.42 31.23 -7.09
N GLN A 6 20.66 32.31 -6.92
CA GLN A 6 19.28 32.26 -6.42
C GLN A 6 18.38 31.42 -7.32
N LYS A 7 18.40 31.67 -8.64
CA LYS A 7 17.62 30.92 -9.62
C LYS A 7 17.97 29.42 -9.67
N ARG A 8 19.19 29.05 -9.29
CA ARG A 8 19.64 27.65 -9.24
C ARG A 8 19.12 26.95 -7.98
N THR A 9 19.03 27.65 -6.86
CA THR A 9 18.47 27.12 -5.62
C THR A 9 16.97 26.92 -5.74
N GLU A 10 16.23 27.90 -6.27
CA GLU A 10 14.77 27.80 -6.48
C GLU A 10 14.40 26.61 -7.37
N ARG A 11 15.14 26.40 -8.47
CA ARG A 11 14.92 25.26 -9.35
C ARG A 11 15.20 23.92 -8.66
N ARG A 12 16.19 23.88 -7.77
CA ARG A 12 16.51 22.67 -7.01
C ARG A 12 15.46 22.38 -5.94
N GLU A 13 14.90 23.41 -5.30
CA GLU A 13 13.77 23.27 -4.38
C GLU A 13 12.54 22.74 -5.11
N SER A 14 12.18 23.30 -6.28
CA SER A 14 11.05 22.80 -7.07
C SER A 14 11.26 21.36 -7.55
N GLU A 15 12.47 21.01 -8.01
CA GLU A 15 12.83 19.62 -8.38
C GLU A 15 12.73 18.69 -7.17
N THR A 16 12.98 19.16 -5.95
CA THR A 16 12.86 18.35 -4.72
C THR A 16 11.40 18.17 -4.31
N GLU A 17 10.59 19.22 -4.43
CA GLU A 17 9.16 19.21 -4.08
C GLU A 17 8.38 18.26 -5.01
N GLU A 18 8.67 18.28 -6.32
CA GLU A 18 8.08 17.38 -7.32
C GLU A 18 8.42 15.91 -7.03
N VAL A 19 9.67 15.60 -6.68
CA VAL A 19 10.09 14.24 -6.31
C VAL A 19 9.41 13.76 -5.02
N VAL A 20 9.22 14.66 -4.04
CA VAL A 20 8.51 14.33 -2.80
C VAL A 20 7.06 14.00 -3.12
N GLU A 21 6.38 14.82 -3.92
CA GLU A 21 4.99 14.62 -4.34
C GLU A 21 4.79 13.26 -5.02
N GLU A 22 5.59 12.96 -6.05
CA GLU A 22 5.54 11.67 -6.78
C GLU A 22 5.77 10.48 -5.84
N THR A 23 6.68 10.61 -4.88
CA THR A 23 6.97 9.56 -3.90
C THR A 23 5.79 9.34 -2.94
N THR A 24 5.12 10.42 -2.51
CA THR A 24 3.91 10.31 -1.67
C THR A 24 2.75 9.64 -2.42
N GLU A 25 2.50 10.02 -3.67
CA GLU A 25 1.44 9.44 -4.50
C GLU A 25 1.68 7.94 -4.72
N ALA A 26 2.92 7.54 -5.05
CA ALA A 26 3.29 6.14 -5.16
C ALA A 26 3.11 5.37 -3.84
N GLY A 27 3.43 6.01 -2.69
CA GLY A 27 3.20 5.43 -1.36
C GLY A 27 1.72 5.23 -1.03
N GLN A 28 0.85 6.14 -1.47
CA GLN A 28 -0.60 6.03 -1.33
C GLN A 28 -1.16 4.88 -2.16
N GLU A 29 -0.78 4.77 -3.45
CA GLU A 29 -1.22 3.66 -4.31
C GLU A 29 -0.82 2.30 -3.71
N VAL A 30 0.41 2.20 -3.18
CA VAL A 30 0.87 0.95 -2.54
C VAL A 30 0.06 0.64 -1.28
N THR A 31 -0.31 1.65 -0.49
CA THR A 31 -1.11 1.46 0.72
C THR A 31 -2.52 0.98 0.37
N GLU A 32 -3.18 1.61 -0.60
CA GLU A 32 -4.52 1.19 -1.07
C GLU A 32 -4.51 -0.26 -1.55
N ARG A 33 -3.48 -0.65 -2.32
CA ARG A 33 -3.34 -2.02 -2.81
C ARG A 33 -3.06 -3.04 -1.70
N ILE A 34 -2.42 -2.61 -0.61
CA ILE A 34 -2.21 -3.46 0.57
C ILE A 34 -3.54 -3.64 1.30
N ASP A 35 -4.32 -2.58 1.48
CA ASP A 35 -5.63 -2.67 2.14
C ASP A 35 -6.58 -3.59 1.35
N ASP A 36 -6.67 -3.42 0.02
CA ASP A 36 -7.45 -4.31 -0.85
C ASP A 36 -7.01 -5.79 -0.73
N LEU A 37 -5.70 -6.04 -0.65
CA LEU A 37 -5.16 -7.39 -0.48
C LEU A 37 -5.49 -7.98 0.89
N LEU A 38 -5.50 -7.16 1.95
CA LEU A 38 -5.87 -7.62 3.29
C LEU A 38 -7.36 -8.03 3.34
N ASP A 39 -8.24 -7.25 2.72
CA ASP A 39 -9.65 -7.59 2.59
C ASP A 39 -9.86 -8.89 1.81
N GLU A 40 -9.08 -9.12 0.74
CA GLU A 40 -9.09 -10.38 -0.01
C GLU A 40 -8.64 -11.57 0.86
N ILE A 41 -7.56 -11.40 1.63
CA ILE A 41 -7.05 -12.43 2.53
C ILE A 41 -8.12 -12.80 3.57
N ASP A 42 -8.79 -11.81 4.17
CA ASP A 42 -9.83 -12.05 5.16
C ASP A 42 -11.00 -12.84 4.56
N SER A 43 -11.46 -12.49 3.36
CA SER A 43 -12.50 -13.24 2.64
C SER A 43 -12.09 -14.71 2.40
N VAL A 44 -10.86 -14.95 1.93
CA VAL A 44 -10.35 -16.31 1.69
C VAL A 44 -10.22 -17.10 3.00
N LEU A 45 -9.80 -16.44 4.08
CA LEU A 45 -9.68 -17.07 5.39
C LEU A 45 -11.05 -17.44 5.98
N GLU A 46 -12.07 -16.62 5.79
CA GLU A 46 -13.44 -16.93 6.21
C GLU A 46 -13.99 -18.15 5.46
N GLU A 47 -13.88 -18.17 4.13
CA GLU A 47 -14.29 -19.31 3.29
C GLU A 47 -13.53 -20.59 3.69
N ASN A 48 -12.20 -20.49 3.86
CA ASN A 48 -11.38 -21.62 4.26
C ASN A 48 -11.73 -22.13 5.66
N ALA A 49 -11.98 -21.23 6.62
CA ALA A 49 -12.34 -21.58 7.98
C ALA A 49 -13.70 -22.29 8.03
N GLU A 50 -14.69 -21.84 7.26
CA GLU A 50 -15.96 -22.54 7.14
C GLU A 50 -15.80 -23.97 6.63
N GLU A 51 -15.01 -24.15 5.56
CA GLU A 51 -14.71 -25.47 5.02
C GLU A 51 -13.96 -26.33 6.03
N PHE A 52 -12.99 -25.77 6.74
CA PHE A 52 -12.23 -26.48 7.77
C PHE A 52 -13.14 -27.00 8.87
N VAL A 53 -14.04 -26.17 9.41
CA VAL A 53 -14.99 -26.56 10.47
C VAL A 53 -15.97 -27.62 9.96
N LYS A 54 -16.54 -27.44 8.76
CA LYS A 54 -17.46 -28.43 8.15
C LYS A 54 -16.77 -29.79 8.01
N ASN A 55 -15.55 -29.80 7.48
CA ASN A 55 -14.77 -31.03 7.30
C ASN A 55 -14.35 -31.65 8.64
N TYR A 56 -14.01 -30.85 9.64
CA TYR A 56 -13.64 -31.32 10.97
C TYR A 56 -14.81 -32.05 11.66
N VAL A 57 -16.01 -31.45 11.66
CA VAL A 57 -17.22 -32.05 12.25
C VAL A 57 -17.64 -33.30 11.49
N GLN A 58 -17.63 -33.28 10.15
CA GLN A 58 -18.01 -34.45 9.34
C GLN A 58 -17.07 -35.65 9.50
N LYS A 59 -15.79 -35.40 9.78
CA LYS A 59 -14.81 -36.46 10.06
C LYS A 59 -14.93 -37.05 11.47
N GLY A 60 -15.94 -36.65 12.24
CA GLY A 60 -16.11 -37.08 13.62
C GLY A 60 -15.07 -36.44 14.53
N GLY A 61 -14.83 -35.13 14.37
CA GLY A 61 -14.03 -34.34 15.30
C GLY A 61 -14.49 -34.61 16.73
N GLU A 62 -13.52 -34.84 17.62
CA GLU A 62 -13.69 -35.45 18.95
C GLU A 62 -14.94 -35.04 19.74
#